data_AF-A0A952QBE4-F1
#
_entry.id   AF-A0A952QBE4-F1
#
_cell.length_a   1.000
_cell.length_b   1.000
_cell.length_c   1.000
_cell.angle_alpha   90.00
_cell.angle_beta   90.00
_cell.angle_gamma   90.00
#
_symmetry.space_group_name_H-M   'P 1'
#
loop_
_entity.id
_entity.type
_entity.pdbx_description
1 polymer ?
#
loop_
_entity_poly.entity_id
_entity_poly.type
_entity_poly.pdbx_seq_one_letter_code
_entity_poly.pdbx_strand_id
1 'polypeptide(L)'
;MASPWFKLVWVIPAALVVLFLVVLAAQWVRALPAVQSFMTTYSGQSELPAGAPVGFPAWLAWQHFLNFFIMVLIIRAGWQVRTNKRPTARWTRNNTGFFRTKNPPWRISLDLWFHYSLGWLWVINGIVFYVLIFVTGQWVRIVPVTWDVFPNAVSVAIQYASLNWPTENGWVNYNSLQLLAYFATVFIAAPLAIITGVRMSGIWPQNASRLNRVYPIGVARAIHLPVMFYFVLFVIVHVTLVLATGALRNLNHMYGGSDADNWVGFWFFAASLVIIIVAWVAARPLLLRPIASLMGTVSR
;
A
#
# COMPACT_ATOMS: atom_id res chain seq x y z
N MET A 1 13.86 14.63 32.89
CA MET A 1 13.63 13.93 31.61
C MET A 1 13.14 14.96 30.60
N ALA A 2 13.89 15.23 29.53
CA ALA A 2 13.44 16.19 28.52
C ALA A 2 12.17 15.66 27.84
N SER A 3 11.13 16.50 27.79
CA SER A 3 9.87 16.16 27.15
C SER A 3 10.11 15.71 25.70
N PRO A 4 9.52 14.60 25.22
CA PRO A 4 9.63 14.20 23.82
C PRO A 4 9.15 15.30 22.86
N TRP A 5 8.29 16.20 23.34
CA TRP A 5 7.84 17.40 22.63
C TRP A 5 8.96 18.41 22.36
N PHE A 6 9.99 18.49 23.21
CA PHE A 6 11.11 19.41 23.02
C PHE A 6 11.92 19.10 21.76
N LYS A 7 12.04 17.82 21.38
CA LYS A 7 12.71 17.43 20.12
C LYS A 7 11.84 17.74 18.91
N LEU A 8 10.52 17.56 19.02
CA LEU A 8 9.58 17.86 17.93
C LEU A 8 9.50 19.36 17.62
N VAL A 9 9.63 20.23 18.63
CA VAL A 9 9.66 21.69 18.48
C VAL A 9 10.80 22.15 17.56
N TRP A 10 11.90 21.42 17.46
CA TRP A 10 13.01 21.77 16.57
C TRP A 10 13.03 20.95 15.28
N VAL A 11 12.62 19.67 15.35
CA VAL A 11 12.57 18.79 14.17
C VAL A 11 11.55 19.27 13.15
N ILE A 12 10.37 19.72 13.59
CA ILE A 12 9.32 20.17 12.66
C ILE A 12 9.76 21.43 11.90
N PRO A 13 10.21 22.53 12.55
CA PRO A 13 10.72 23.69 11.83
C PRO A 13 11.92 23.37 10.94
N ALA A 14 12.85 22.54 11.39
CA ALA A 14 13.98 22.12 10.56
C ALA A 14 13.52 21.37 9.29
N ALA A 15 12.57 20.44 9.42
CA ALA A 15 12.00 19.74 8.28
C ALA A 15 11.27 20.70 7.33
N LEU A 16 10.55 21.69 7.85
CA LEU A 16 9.88 22.71 7.04
C LEU A 16 10.89 23.59 6.29
N VAL A 17 11.98 24.00 6.94
CA VAL A 17 13.06 24.76 6.30
C VAL A 17 13.70 23.93 5.19
N VAL A 18 14.00 22.65 5.44
CA VAL A 18 14.56 21.76 4.41
C VAL A 18 13.59 21.61 3.23
N LEU A 19 12.30 21.39 3.48
CA LEU A 19 11.28 21.31 2.43
C LEU A 19 11.19 22.61 1.63
N PHE A 20 11.22 23.75 2.30
CA PHE A 20 11.22 25.06 1.65
C PHE A 20 12.43 25.26 0.74
N LEU A 21 13.63 24.90 1.23
CA LEU A 21 14.86 24.95 0.42
C LEU A 21 14.81 23.99 -0.78
N VAL A 22 14.24 22.80 -0.62
CA VAL A 22 14.02 21.85 -1.72
C VAL A 22 13.09 22.45 -2.78
N VAL A 23 11.99 23.10 -2.36
CA VAL A 23 11.07 23.77 -3.29
C VAL A 23 11.77 24.88 -4.07
N LEU A 24 12.50 25.76 -3.38
CA LEU A 24 13.25 26.84 -4.04
C LEU A 24 14.31 26.30 -5.01
N ALA A 25 15.05 25.28 -4.60
CA ALA A 25 16.03 24.62 -5.47
C ALA A 25 15.35 24.00 -6.69
N ALA A 26 14.22 23.31 -6.53
CA ALA A 26 13.48 22.72 -7.64
C ALA A 26 12.90 23.77 -8.58
N GLN A 27 12.40 24.90 -8.06
CA GLN A 27 11.95 26.03 -8.88
C GLN A 27 13.10 26.63 -9.69
N TRP A 28 14.27 26.80 -9.08
CA TRP A 28 15.46 27.29 -9.77
C TRP A 28 15.95 26.30 -10.84
N VAL A 29 16.08 25.01 -10.50
CA VAL A 29 16.48 23.94 -11.43
C VAL A 29 15.51 23.88 -12.62
N ARG A 30 14.20 23.93 -12.35
CA ARG A 30 13.18 23.93 -13.41
C ARG A 30 13.34 25.12 -14.35
N ALA A 31 13.79 26.29 -13.88
CA ALA A 31 13.97 27.48 -14.72
C ALA A 31 15.21 27.42 -15.64
N LEU A 32 16.10 26.44 -15.47
CA LEU A 32 17.30 26.31 -16.31
C LEU A 32 16.92 25.89 -17.76
N PRO A 33 17.49 26.53 -18.81
CA PRO A 33 17.16 26.19 -20.21
C PRO A 33 17.38 24.72 -20.57
N ALA A 34 18.43 24.10 -20.03
CA ALA A 34 18.72 22.68 -20.24
C ALA A 34 17.61 21.78 -19.65
N VAL A 35 17.07 22.14 -18.49
CA VAL A 35 15.99 21.40 -17.82
C VAL A 35 14.67 21.61 -18.55
N GLN A 36 14.39 22.82 -19.03
CA GLN A 36 13.22 23.09 -19.88
C GLN A 36 13.25 22.27 -21.17
N SER A 37 14.40 22.20 -21.85
CA SER A 37 14.60 21.36 -23.04
C SER A 37 14.44 19.87 -22.73
N PHE A 38 15.02 19.42 -21.60
CA PHE A 38 14.85 18.05 -21.11
C PHE A 38 13.38 17.71 -20.86
N MET A 39 12.64 18.57 -20.18
CA MET A 39 11.22 18.38 -19.87
C MET A 39 10.31 18.52 -21.11
N THR A 40 10.78 19.16 -22.18
CA THR A 40 10.09 19.17 -23.47
C THR A 40 10.26 17.83 -24.18
N THR A 41 11.46 17.25 -24.12
CA THR A 41 11.75 15.91 -24.66
C THR A 41 11.06 14.81 -23.85
N TYR A 42 11.04 14.95 -22.52
CA TYR A 42 10.45 14.02 -21.56
C TYR A 42 9.34 14.74 -20.79
N SER A 43 8.14 14.73 -21.36
CA SER A 43 6.97 15.47 -20.86
C SER A 43 6.46 15.01 -19.48
N GLY A 44 6.90 13.84 -19.03
CA GLY A 44 6.51 13.22 -17.77
C GLY A 44 5.62 11.98 -17.92
N GLN A 45 5.32 11.56 -19.15
CA GLN A 45 4.53 10.37 -19.46
C GLN A 45 5.24 9.52 -20.51
N SER A 46 5.15 8.20 -20.37
CA SER A 46 5.60 7.24 -21.38
C SER A 46 4.39 6.74 -22.15
N GLU A 47 4.44 6.73 -23.48
CA GLU A 47 3.31 6.25 -24.28
C GLU A 47 3.00 4.77 -24.00
N LEU A 48 1.71 4.45 -23.88
CA LEU A 48 1.27 3.07 -23.75
C LEU A 48 1.23 2.39 -25.13
N PRO A 49 1.42 1.06 -25.20
CA PRO A 49 1.34 0.33 -26.46
C PRO A 49 -0.03 0.50 -27.13
N ALA A 50 -0.05 0.40 -28.47
CA ALA A 50 -1.30 0.41 -29.23
C ALA A 50 -2.24 -0.69 -28.72
N GLY A 51 -3.50 -0.34 -28.46
CA GLY A 51 -4.51 -1.24 -27.90
C GLY A 51 -4.50 -1.37 -26.38
N ALA A 52 -3.68 -0.58 -25.66
CA ALA A 52 -3.78 -0.49 -24.20
C ALA A 52 -5.20 -0.07 -23.77
N PRO A 53 -5.77 -0.71 -22.73
CA PRO A 53 -7.12 -0.38 -22.29
C PRO A 53 -7.17 1.01 -21.66
N VAL A 54 -8.20 1.77 -22.04
CA VAL A 54 -8.48 3.11 -21.50
C VAL A 54 -9.54 3.01 -20.40
N GLY A 55 -9.38 3.83 -19.36
CA GLY A 55 -10.30 3.89 -18.24
C GLY A 55 -10.22 2.68 -17.32
N PHE A 56 -11.03 2.70 -16.28
CA PHE A 56 -10.93 1.74 -15.18
C PHE A 56 -12.16 0.84 -15.12
N PRO A 57 -12.02 -0.48 -15.30
CA PRO A 57 -13.14 -1.40 -15.21
C PRO A 57 -13.61 -1.52 -13.77
N ALA A 58 -14.90 -1.80 -13.56
CA ALA A 58 -15.51 -1.84 -12.23
C ALA A 58 -14.75 -2.75 -11.25
N TRP A 59 -14.28 -3.92 -11.70
CA TRP A 59 -13.51 -4.84 -10.84
C TRP A 59 -12.26 -4.18 -10.24
N LEU A 60 -11.64 -3.24 -10.95
CA LEU A 60 -10.44 -2.56 -10.49
C LEU A 60 -10.77 -1.55 -9.39
N ALA A 61 -11.91 -0.85 -9.50
CA ALA A 61 -12.43 0.02 -8.44
C ALA A 61 -12.72 -0.78 -7.15
N TRP A 62 -13.40 -1.93 -7.28
CA TRP A 62 -13.69 -2.82 -6.15
C TRP A 62 -12.41 -3.40 -5.52
N GLN A 63 -11.46 -3.83 -6.34
CA GLN A 63 -10.14 -4.30 -5.90
C GLN A 63 -9.37 -3.20 -5.16
N HIS A 64 -9.38 -1.97 -5.68
CA HIS A 64 -8.74 -0.83 -5.05
C HIS A 64 -9.32 -0.55 -3.65
N PHE A 65 -10.66 -0.48 -3.53
CA PHE A 65 -11.33 -0.34 -2.24
C PHE A 65 -11.00 -1.48 -1.28
N LEU A 66 -11.16 -2.74 -1.71
CA LEU A 66 -10.95 -3.91 -0.86
C LEU A 66 -9.49 -3.99 -0.39
N ASN A 67 -8.54 -3.67 -1.27
CA ASN A 67 -7.13 -3.61 -0.92
C ASN A 67 -6.85 -2.54 0.14
N PHE A 68 -7.39 -1.33 -0.02
CA PHE A 68 -7.23 -0.26 0.98
C PHE A 68 -7.88 -0.64 2.33
N PHE A 69 -9.10 -1.18 2.29
CA PHE A 69 -9.82 -1.66 3.47
C PHE A 69 -9.00 -2.69 4.25
N ILE A 70 -8.50 -3.73 3.58
CA ILE A 70 -7.69 -4.77 4.23
C ILE A 70 -6.36 -4.19 4.73
N MET A 71 -5.70 -3.35 3.94
CA MET A 71 -4.40 -2.76 4.29
C MET A 71 -4.47 -1.96 5.59
N VAL A 72 -5.49 -1.12 5.77
CA VAL A 72 -5.69 -0.35 7.02
C VAL A 72 -5.78 -1.28 8.24
N LEU A 73 -6.52 -2.37 8.13
CA LEU A 73 -6.69 -3.32 9.23
C LEU A 73 -5.42 -4.16 9.46
N ILE A 74 -4.71 -4.58 8.41
CA ILE A 74 -3.45 -5.34 8.51
C ILE A 74 -2.37 -4.52 9.20
N ILE A 75 -2.18 -3.26 8.78
CA ILE A 75 -1.19 -2.36 9.36
C ILE A 75 -1.47 -2.14 10.85
N ARG A 76 -2.73 -1.87 11.20
CA ARG A 76 -3.15 -1.73 12.60
C ARG A 76 -2.85 -2.99 13.41
N ALA A 77 -3.24 -4.16 12.90
CA ALA A 77 -3.01 -5.44 13.58
C ALA A 77 -1.51 -5.74 13.71
N GLY A 78 -0.71 -5.44 12.68
CA GLY A 78 0.74 -5.61 12.70
C GLY A 78 1.43 -4.69 13.71
N TRP A 79 0.96 -3.45 13.82
CA TRP A 79 1.41 -2.52 14.85
C TRP A 79 1.09 -3.04 16.26
N GLN A 80 -0.15 -3.52 16.48
CA GLN A 80 -0.57 -4.12 17.74
C GLN A 80 0.27 -5.35 18.12
N VAL A 81 0.58 -6.24 17.17
CA VAL A 81 1.48 -7.37 17.39
C VAL A 81 2.85 -6.92 17.90
N ARG A 82 3.35 -5.78 17.42
CA ARG A 82 4.64 -5.23 17.82
C ARG A 82 4.60 -4.52 19.17
N THR A 83 3.53 -3.77 19.47
CA THR A 83 3.46 -2.91 20.66
C THR A 83 2.83 -3.58 21.87
N ASN A 84 1.93 -4.54 21.67
CA ASN A 84 1.18 -5.19 22.74
C ASN A 84 2.03 -6.28 23.42
N LYS A 85 2.77 -5.91 24.48
CA LYS A 85 3.60 -6.86 25.25
C LYS A 85 2.78 -7.90 26.03
N ARG A 86 1.51 -7.60 26.34
CA ARG A 86 0.58 -8.49 27.05
C ARG A 86 -0.72 -8.62 26.24
N PRO A 87 -0.90 -9.69 25.45
CA PRO A 87 -2.08 -9.84 24.63
C PRO A 87 -3.32 -10.07 25.50
N THR A 88 -4.43 -9.39 25.16
CA THR A 88 -5.71 -9.45 25.88
C THR A 88 -6.47 -10.77 25.70
N ALA A 89 -6.07 -11.57 24.73
CA ALA A 89 -6.57 -12.91 24.46
C ALA A 89 -5.55 -13.67 23.63
N ARG A 90 -5.58 -14.99 23.74
CA ARG A 90 -4.77 -15.88 22.89
C ARG A 90 -5.68 -16.84 22.14
N TRP A 91 -5.32 -17.12 20.91
CA TRP A 91 -6.02 -18.06 20.06
C TRP A 91 -5.15 -19.29 19.81
N THR A 92 -5.77 -20.45 19.85
CA THR A 92 -5.17 -21.74 19.48
C THR A 92 -6.03 -22.35 18.40
N ARG A 93 -5.40 -22.69 17.25
CA ARG A 93 -6.08 -23.26 16.09
C ARG A 93 -6.82 -24.56 16.44
N ASN A 94 -7.99 -24.78 15.83
CA ASN A 94 -8.61 -26.09 15.85
C ASN A 94 -7.88 -27.06 14.88
N ASN A 95 -7.58 -28.28 15.32
CA ASN A 95 -7.03 -29.34 14.45
C ASN A 95 -7.97 -30.53 14.26
N THR A 96 -9.24 -30.37 14.67
CA THR A 96 -10.32 -31.33 14.43
C THR A 96 -11.25 -30.73 13.38
N GLY A 97 -11.27 -31.28 12.16
CA GLY A 97 -12.11 -30.77 11.06
C GLY A 97 -11.56 -31.14 9.67
N PHE A 98 -12.06 -30.43 8.65
CA PHE A 98 -11.69 -30.61 7.24
C PHE A 98 -10.26 -30.15 6.94
N PHE A 99 -9.83 -29.05 7.58
CA PHE A 99 -8.47 -28.53 7.46
C PHE A 99 -7.61 -28.97 8.65
N ARG A 100 -6.81 -30.02 8.45
CA ARG A 100 -5.84 -30.53 9.44
C ARG A 100 -4.42 -30.17 9.01
N THR A 101 -3.59 -29.76 9.96
CA THR A 101 -2.14 -29.59 9.70
C THR A 101 -1.35 -30.65 10.42
N LYS A 102 -0.20 -31.02 9.84
CA LYS A 102 0.73 -31.99 10.42
C LYS A 102 1.31 -31.54 11.77
N ASN A 103 1.53 -30.24 11.93
CA ASN A 103 2.08 -29.69 13.17
C ASN A 103 0.98 -29.53 14.24
N PRO A 104 1.31 -29.69 15.54
CA PRO A 104 0.37 -29.44 16.64
C PRO A 104 -0.17 -27.99 16.57
N PRO A 105 -1.31 -27.64 17.21
CA PRO A 105 -1.82 -26.28 17.27
C PRO A 105 -0.92 -25.33 18.07
N TRP A 106 -0.73 -24.10 17.59
CA TRP A 106 0.16 -23.13 18.23
C TRP A 106 -0.69 -22.04 18.85
N ARG A 107 -0.33 -21.63 20.07
CA ARG A 107 -1.02 -20.55 20.77
C ARG A 107 -0.39 -19.22 20.39
N ILE A 108 -1.16 -18.36 19.71
CA ILE A 108 -0.74 -17.02 19.28
C ILE A 108 -1.63 -15.96 19.93
N SER A 109 -1.20 -14.69 19.91
CA SER A 109 -2.08 -13.59 20.35
C SER A 109 -3.27 -13.44 19.40
N LEU A 110 -4.38 -12.91 19.91
CA LEU A 110 -5.54 -12.58 19.07
C LEU A 110 -5.17 -11.55 17.98
N ASP A 111 -4.30 -10.59 18.30
CA ASP A 111 -3.79 -9.60 17.34
C ASP A 111 -3.03 -10.26 16.19
N LEU A 112 -2.19 -11.27 16.50
CA LEU A 112 -1.44 -12.01 15.49
C LEU A 112 -2.34 -12.89 14.62
N TRP A 113 -3.34 -13.52 15.24
CA TRP A 113 -4.38 -14.25 14.50
C TRP A 113 -5.11 -13.31 13.52
N PHE A 114 -5.49 -12.11 13.98
CA PHE A 114 -6.21 -11.14 13.14
C PHE A 114 -5.34 -10.65 11.98
N HIS A 115 -4.07 -10.32 12.25
CA HIS A 115 -3.11 -9.93 11.22
C HIS A 115 -2.92 -11.04 10.16
N TYR A 116 -2.75 -12.30 10.57
CA TYR A 116 -2.65 -13.42 9.61
C TYR A 116 -3.94 -13.68 8.83
N SER A 117 -5.09 -13.59 9.48
CA SER A 117 -6.38 -13.79 8.81
C SER A 117 -6.58 -12.76 7.70
N LEU A 118 -6.33 -11.49 8.00
CA LEU A 118 -6.37 -10.42 7.00
C LEU A 118 -5.27 -10.59 5.94
N GLY A 119 -4.06 -11.01 6.34
CA GLY A 119 -2.96 -11.27 5.42
C GLY A 119 -3.32 -12.31 4.36
N TRP A 120 -4.01 -13.39 4.73
CA TRP A 120 -4.50 -14.37 3.77
C TRP A 120 -5.59 -13.82 2.86
N LEU A 121 -6.54 -13.05 3.39
CA LEU A 121 -7.54 -12.36 2.56
C LEU A 121 -6.88 -11.41 1.56
N TRP A 122 -5.84 -10.69 1.99
CA TRP A 122 -5.07 -9.78 1.14
C TRP A 122 -4.29 -10.52 0.04
N VAL A 123 -3.68 -11.67 0.36
CA VAL A 123 -3.01 -12.52 -0.63
C VAL A 123 -4.00 -13.05 -1.67
N ILE A 124 -5.16 -13.54 -1.23
CA ILE A 124 -6.22 -14.01 -2.15
C ILE A 124 -6.69 -12.86 -3.04
N ASN A 125 -6.95 -11.68 -2.45
CA ASN A 125 -7.31 -10.48 -3.20
C ASN A 125 -6.24 -10.12 -4.24
N GLY A 126 -4.96 -10.16 -3.85
CA GLY A 126 -3.82 -9.93 -4.71
C GLY A 126 -3.71 -10.94 -5.86
N ILE A 127 -3.98 -12.22 -5.62
CA ILE A 127 -4.01 -13.24 -6.68
C ILE A 127 -5.10 -12.92 -7.70
N VAL A 128 -6.31 -12.60 -7.24
CA VAL A 128 -7.42 -12.21 -8.13
C VAL A 128 -7.04 -10.95 -8.92
N PHE A 129 -6.46 -9.94 -8.26
CA PHE A 129 -5.95 -8.74 -8.92
C PHE A 129 -4.93 -9.07 -10.00
N TYR A 130 -3.90 -9.88 -9.69
CA TYR A 130 -2.88 -10.30 -10.65
C TYR A 130 -3.50 -10.99 -11.86
N VAL A 131 -4.38 -11.96 -11.66
CA VAL A 131 -5.07 -12.63 -12.77
C VAL A 131 -5.84 -11.62 -13.63
N LEU A 132 -6.62 -10.73 -13.01
CA LEU A 132 -7.43 -9.76 -13.75
C LEU A 132 -6.59 -8.72 -14.50
N ILE A 133 -5.52 -8.18 -13.92
CA ILE A 133 -4.67 -7.19 -14.62
C ILE A 133 -4.01 -7.79 -15.86
N PHE A 134 -3.61 -9.06 -15.81
CA PHE A 134 -2.97 -9.72 -16.94
C PHE A 134 -4.00 -10.15 -18.00
N VAL A 135 -5.12 -10.75 -17.59
CA VAL A 135 -6.18 -11.19 -18.51
C VAL A 135 -6.83 -10.01 -19.25
N THR A 136 -7.02 -8.87 -18.58
CA THR A 136 -7.68 -7.70 -19.18
C THR A 136 -6.71 -6.73 -19.88
N GLY A 137 -5.41 -7.01 -19.88
CA GLY A 137 -4.39 -6.12 -20.44
C GLY A 137 -4.09 -4.87 -19.61
N GLN A 138 -4.77 -4.65 -18.47
CA GLN A 138 -4.58 -3.48 -17.60
C GLN A 138 -3.16 -3.41 -16.98
N TRP A 139 -2.41 -4.51 -16.98
CA TRP A 139 -1.04 -4.58 -16.48
C TRP A 139 -0.09 -3.57 -17.15
N VAL A 140 -0.29 -3.24 -18.44
CA VAL A 140 0.59 -2.31 -19.19
C VAL A 140 0.62 -0.91 -18.60
N ARG A 141 -0.40 -0.56 -17.80
CA ARG A 141 -0.52 0.76 -17.16
C ARG A 141 0.31 0.89 -15.88
N ILE A 142 0.75 -0.23 -15.30
CA ILE A 142 1.49 -0.26 -14.03
C ILE A 142 2.82 -1.01 -14.13
N VAL A 143 3.20 -1.43 -15.33
CA VAL A 143 4.49 -2.07 -15.62
C VAL A 143 5.21 -1.22 -16.66
N PRO A 144 6.45 -0.76 -16.38
CA PRO A 144 7.22 -0.04 -17.38
C PRO A 144 7.49 -0.91 -18.60
N VAL A 145 7.06 -0.45 -19.77
CA VAL A 145 7.28 -1.15 -21.06
C VAL A 145 8.37 -0.50 -21.90
N THR A 146 8.76 0.72 -21.56
CA THR A 146 9.77 1.53 -22.26
C THR A 146 10.74 2.16 -21.26
N TRP A 147 11.97 2.42 -21.71
CA TRP A 147 13.04 2.97 -20.87
C TRP A 147 12.93 4.49 -20.65
N ASP A 148 12.15 5.19 -21.47
CA ASP A 148 11.86 6.62 -21.31
C ASP A 148 11.11 6.94 -20.01
N VAL A 149 10.56 5.92 -19.32
CA VAL A 149 9.89 6.06 -18.01
C VAL A 149 10.81 6.72 -16.98
N PHE A 150 12.11 6.44 -16.99
CA PHE A 150 13.04 6.97 -16.01
C PHE A 150 13.30 8.46 -16.20
N PRO A 151 13.69 8.95 -17.39
CA PRO A 151 13.83 10.38 -17.62
C PRO A 151 12.50 11.13 -17.47
N ASN A 152 11.37 10.56 -17.90
CA ASN A 152 10.05 11.15 -17.65
C ASN A 152 9.73 11.26 -16.14
N ALA A 153 10.07 10.24 -15.34
CA ALA A 153 9.87 10.30 -13.90
C ALA A 153 10.73 11.39 -13.23
N VAL A 154 11.92 11.69 -13.77
CA VAL A 154 12.74 12.82 -13.32
C VAL A 154 12.05 14.14 -13.61
N SER A 155 11.48 14.33 -14.80
CA SER A 155 10.69 15.53 -15.13
C SER A 155 9.53 15.74 -14.13
N VAL A 156 8.78 14.67 -13.84
CA VAL A 156 7.66 14.73 -12.89
C VAL A 156 8.14 15.01 -11.46
N ALA A 157 9.25 14.42 -11.04
CA ALA A 157 9.82 14.68 -9.73
C ALA A 157 10.21 16.16 -9.56
N ILE A 158 10.83 16.76 -10.57
CA ILE A 158 11.15 18.21 -10.59
C ILE A 158 9.86 19.05 -10.55
N GLN A 159 8.84 18.66 -11.31
CA GLN A 159 7.53 19.34 -11.33
C GLN A 159 6.85 19.32 -9.94
N TYR A 160 6.75 18.15 -9.31
CA TYR A 160 6.17 18.04 -7.97
C TYR A 160 6.98 18.81 -6.92
N ALA A 161 8.30 18.67 -6.94
CA ALA A 161 9.19 19.36 -6.00
C ALA A 161 9.14 20.89 -6.16
N SER A 162 8.92 21.39 -7.38
CA SER A 162 8.81 22.84 -7.66
C SER A 162 7.41 23.43 -7.44
N LEU A 163 6.44 22.60 -7.00
CA LEU A 163 5.02 22.95 -6.88
C LEU A 163 4.36 23.35 -8.22
N ASN A 164 5.00 23.04 -9.35
CA ASN A 164 4.44 23.21 -10.68
C ASN A 164 3.92 21.86 -11.19
N TRP A 165 2.84 21.40 -10.58
CA TRP A 165 2.37 20.03 -10.73
C TRP A 165 1.81 19.76 -12.12
N PRO A 166 2.10 18.58 -12.71
CA PRO A 166 1.62 18.25 -14.04
C PRO A 166 0.09 18.09 -14.03
N THR A 167 -0.52 18.35 -15.18
CA THR A 167 -1.92 17.95 -15.40
C THR A 167 -1.95 16.44 -15.57
N GLU A 168 -2.56 15.74 -14.62
CA GLU A 168 -2.68 14.29 -14.66
C GLU A 168 -3.74 13.85 -15.68
N ASN A 169 -3.49 12.73 -16.35
CA ASN A 169 -4.47 12.07 -17.22
C ASN A 169 -4.60 10.59 -16.89
N GLY A 170 -4.79 10.29 -15.59
CA GLY A 170 -4.84 8.92 -15.06
C GLY A 170 -5.83 8.01 -15.79
N TRP A 171 -6.91 8.56 -16.37
CA TRP A 171 -7.89 7.80 -17.16
C TRP A 171 -7.27 7.08 -18.36
N VAL A 172 -6.30 7.71 -19.02
CA VAL A 172 -5.57 7.13 -20.15
C VAL A 172 -4.26 6.54 -19.66
N ASN A 173 -3.45 7.33 -18.96
CA ASN A 173 -2.11 6.96 -18.58
C ASN A 173 -1.64 7.66 -17.29
N TYR A 174 -0.89 6.95 -16.47
CA TYR A 174 -0.24 7.56 -15.32
C TYR A 174 1.02 8.29 -15.74
N ASN A 175 1.37 9.35 -15.01
CA ASN A 175 2.70 9.91 -15.16
C ASN A 175 3.78 8.88 -14.74
N SER A 176 4.99 9.03 -15.27
CA SER A 176 6.01 7.99 -15.11
C SER A 176 6.48 7.82 -13.67
N LEU A 177 6.39 8.86 -12.82
CA LEU A 177 6.70 8.73 -11.39
C LEU A 177 5.63 7.92 -10.65
N GLN A 178 4.36 8.15 -10.94
CA GLN A 178 3.24 7.35 -10.44
C GLN A 178 3.36 5.90 -10.91
N LEU A 179 3.64 5.67 -12.19
CA LEU A 179 3.82 4.33 -12.76
C LEU A 179 4.92 3.56 -12.03
N LEU A 180 6.10 4.16 -11.82
CA LEU A 180 7.19 3.53 -11.07
C LEU A 180 6.81 3.26 -9.61
N ALA A 181 6.08 4.17 -8.96
CA ALA A 181 5.60 3.98 -7.60
C ALA A 181 4.58 2.82 -7.51
N TYR A 182 3.67 2.70 -8.47
CA TYR A 182 2.70 1.61 -8.55
C TYR A 182 3.37 0.28 -8.86
N PHE A 183 4.33 0.26 -9.79
CA PHE A 183 5.14 -0.91 -10.08
C PHE A 183 5.87 -1.40 -8.82
N ALA A 184 6.57 -0.51 -8.13
CA ALA A 184 7.28 -0.83 -6.89
C ALA A 184 6.33 -1.34 -5.80
N THR A 185 5.16 -0.71 -5.64
CA THR A 185 4.18 -1.10 -4.62
C THR A 185 3.62 -2.49 -4.90
N VAL A 186 3.19 -2.74 -6.15
CA VAL A 186 2.52 -3.99 -6.56
C VAL A 186 3.50 -5.14 -6.72
N PHE A 187 4.62 -4.94 -7.42
CA PHE A 187 5.51 -6.02 -7.84
C PHE A 187 6.76 -6.19 -6.97
N ILE A 188 7.03 -5.27 -6.03
CA ILE A 188 8.19 -5.35 -5.13
C ILE A 188 7.74 -5.38 -3.67
N ALA A 189 7.14 -4.29 -3.19
CA ALA A 189 6.79 -4.16 -1.77
C ALA A 189 5.76 -5.21 -1.32
N ALA A 190 4.73 -5.46 -2.14
CA ALA A 190 3.73 -6.47 -1.82
C ALA A 190 4.29 -7.91 -1.76
N PRO A 191 5.02 -8.40 -2.77
CA PRO A 191 5.71 -9.68 -2.69
C PRO A 191 6.68 -9.77 -1.50
N LEU A 192 7.45 -8.71 -1.22
CA LEU A 192 8.33 -8.67 -0.05
C LEU A 192 7.56 -8.84 1.27
N ALA A 193 6.42 -8.17 1.42
CA ALA A 193 5.56 -8.32 2.59
C ALA A 193 5.04 -9.76 2.75
N ILE A 194 4.63 -10.40 1.64
CA ILE A 194 4.17 -11.79 1.62
C ILE A 194 5.29 -12.75 2.02
N ILE A 195 6.46 -12.66 1.36
CA ILE A 195 7.61 -13.55 1.60
C ILE A 195 8.05 -13.46 3.06
N THR A 196 8.21 -12.24 3.57
CA THR A 196 8.62 -12.00 4.96
C THR A 196 7.53 -12.40 5.96
N GLY A 197 6.25 -12.18 5.63
CA GLY A 197 5.11 -12.62 6.43
C GLY A 197 5.02 -14.14 6.55
N VAL A 198 5.14 -14.87 5.43
CA VAL A 198 5.15 -16.34 5.39
C VAL A 198 6.31 -16.89 6.21
N ARG A 199 7.50 -16.28 6.13
CA ARG A 199 8.67 -16.69 6.93
C ARG A 199 8.45 -16.57 8.44
N MET A 200 7.69 -15.57 8.85
CA MET A 200 7.34 -15.35 10.26
C MET A 200 6.08 -16.12 10.68
N SER A 201 5.37 -16.73 9.72
CA SER A 201 4.12 -17.46 9.95
C SER A 201 4.35 -18.88 10.47
N GLY A 202 3.28 -19.49 10.97
CA GLY A 202 3.31 -20.88 11.38
C GLY A 202 3.28 -21.94 10.27
N ILE A 203 3.28 -21.51 9.02
CA ILE A 203 3.35 -22.43 7.87
C ILE A 203 4.80 -22.72 7.49
N TRP A 204 5.75 -21.87 7.90
CA TRP A 204 7.15 -22.06 7.61
C TRP A 204 7.71 -23.34 8.25
N PRO A 205 8.47 -24.19 7.52
CA PRO A 205 8.98 -25.44 8.05
C PRO A 205 10.01 -25.21 9.17
N GLN A 206 9.71 -25.71 10.37
CA GLN A 206 10.58 -25.55 11.53
C GLN A 206 11.85 -26.43 11.44
N ASN A 207 11.75 -27.62 10.84
CA ASN A 207 12.82 -28.62 10.80
C ASN A 207 13.73 -28.52 9.55
N ALA A 208 13.68 -27.40 8.80
CA ALA A 208 14.47 -27.21 7.59
C ALA A 208 15.77 -26.41 7.86
N SER A 209 16.80 -27.06 8.39
CA SER A 209 18.04 -26.41 8.87
C SER A 209 18.75 -25.55 7.81
N ARG A 210 18.91 -26.06 6.58
CA ARG A 210 19.53 -25.33 5.46
C ARG A 210 18.73 -24.08 5.08
N LEU A 211 17.42 -24.22 4.95
CA LEU A 211 16.52 -23.13 4.59
C LEU A 211 16.47 -22.05 5.68
N ASN A 212 16.41 -22.46 6.95
CA ASN A 212 16.39 -21.54 8.10
C ASN A 212 17.70 -20.78 8.31
N ARG A 213 18.82 -21.36 7.86
CA ARG A 213 20.14 -20.69 7.85
C ARG A 213 20.24 -19.65 6.74
N VAL A 214 19.78 -19.98 5.52
CA VAL A 214 19.81 -19.06 4.37
C VAL A 214 18.83 -17.91 4.57
N TYR A 215 17.66 -18.16 5.16
CA TYR A 215 16.68 -17.12 5.44
C TYR A 215 16.32 -17.08 6.93
N PRO A 216 17.10 -16.34 7.75
CA PRO A 216 16.83 -16.18 9.17
C PRO A 216 15.56 -15.35 9.45
N ILE A 217 14.83 -15.70 10.50
CA ILE A 217 13.64 -14.95 10.92
C ILE A 217 13.97 -13.49 11.30
N GLY A 218 15.18 -13.24 11.81
CA GLY A 218 15.65 -11.89 12.13
C GLY A 218 15.69 -10.98 10.90
N VAL A 219 16.16 -11.51 9.76
CA VAL A 219 16.18 -10.80 8.47
C VAL A 219 14.76 -10.52 8.00
N ALA A 220 13.86 -11.51 8.08
CA ALA A 220 12.45 -11.31 7.72
C ALA A 220 11.79 -10.19 8.52
N ARG A 221 12.02 -10.12 9.84
CA ARG A 221 11.50 -9.04 10.69
C ARG A 221 12.11 -7.67 10.34
N ALA A 222 13.41 -7.65 10.03
CA ALA A 222 14.14 -6.44 9.66
C ALA A 222 13.66 -5.86 8.31
N ILE A 223 13.13 -6.69 7.41
CA ILE A 223 12.56 -6.26 6.13
C ILE A 223 11.06 -5.94 6.27
N HIS A 224 10.29 -6.78 6.95
CA HIS A 224 8.83 -6.66 7.00
C HIS A 224 8.37 -5.34 7.64
N LEU A 225 9.06 -4.88 8.68
CA LEU A 225 8.71 -3.64 9.36
C LEU A 225 8.92 -2.40 8.47
N PRO A 226 10.09 -2.19 7.84
CA PRO A 226 10.25 -1.12 6.84
C PRO A 226 9.23 -1.19 5.71
N VAL A 227 8.88 -2.39 5.21
CA VAL A 227 7.86 -2.53 4.16
C VAL A 227 6.49 -2.05 4.65
N MET A 228 6.11 -2.32 5.90
CA MET A 228 4.89 -1.76 6.49
C MET A 228 4.94 -0.22 6.53
N PHE A 229 6.07 0.37 6.93
CA PHE A 229 6.22 1.83 6.93
C PHE A 229 6.21 2.43 5.52
N TYR A 230 6.77 1.72 4.53
CA TYR A 230 6.67 2.08 3.12
C TYR A 230 5.19 2.14 2.68
N PHE A 231 4.37 1.13 3.00
CA PHE A 231 2.94 1.17 2.67
C PHE A 231 2.21 2.34 3.32
N VAL A 232 2.51 2.65 4.59
CA VAL A 232 1.93 3.82 5.27
C VAL A 232 2.31 5.11 4.55
N LEU A 233 3.59 5.29 4.25
CA LEU A 233 4.08 6.48 3.54
C LEU A 233 3.49 6.59 2.14
N PHE A 234 3.44 5.48 1.39
CA PHE A 234 2.83 5.40 0.07
C PHE A 234 1.36 5.85 0.13
N VAL A 235 0.55 5.33 1.05
CA VAL A 235 -0.86 5.71 1.20
C VAL A 235 -1.00 7.21 1.49
N ILE A 236 -0.18 7.76 2.40
CA ILE A 236 -0.23 9.19 2.74
C ILE A 236 0.08 10.05 1.51
N VAL A 237 1.19 9.78 0.83
CA VAL A 237 1.61 10.54 -0.35
C VAL A 237 0.59 10.37 -1.48
N HIS A 238 0.16 9.15 -1.75
CA HIS A 238 -0.81 8.82 -2.80
C HIS A 238 -2.14 9.56 -2.59
N VAL A 239 -2.74 9.46 -1.41
CA VAL A 239 -4.01 10.15 -1.11
C VAL A 239 -3.85 11.67 -1.15
N THR A 240 -2.71 12.20 -0.68
CA THR A 240 -2.42 13.64 -0.76
C THR A 240 -2.41 14.11 -2.21
N LEU A 241 -1.70 13.40 -3.09
CA LEU A 241 -1.63 13.73 -4.51
C LEU A 241 -3.00 13.61 -5.17
N VAL A 242 -3.76 12.54 -4.91
CA VAL A 242 -5.14 12.39 -5.41
C VAL A 242 -6.01 13.61 -5.10
N LEU A 243 -5.95 14.09 -3.85
CA LEU A 243 -6.79 15.21 -3.41
C LEU A 243 -6.30 16.57 -3.93
N ALA A 244 -5.03 16.68 -4.28
CA ALA A 244 -4.41 17.94 -4.61
C ALA A 244 -4.16 18.10 -6.14
N THR A 245 -4.31 17.06 -6.97
CA THR A 245 -4.18 17.11 -8.44
C THR A 245 -5.51 16.94 -9.19
N GLY A 246 -6.62 17.38 -8.61
CA GLY A 246 -7.97 17.28 -9.21
C GLY A 246 -8.83 16.21 -8.56
N ALA A 247 -9.16 16.43 -7.28
CA ALA A 247 -9.83 15.45 -6.41
C ALA A 247 -11.07 14.79 -7.02
N LEU A 248 -12.02 15.57 -7.55
CA LEU A 248 -13.28 15.03 -8.07
C LEU A 248 -13.05 14.10 -9.27
N ARG A 249 -12.26 14.54 -10.25
CA ARG A 249 -11.88 13.74 -11.41
C ARG A 249 -11.12 12.47 -11.02
N ASN A 250 -10.12 12.58 -10.14
CA ASN A 250 -9.35 11.42 -9.65
C ASN A 250 -10.23 10.42 -8.87
N LEU A 251 -11.18 10.91 -8.05
CA LEU A 251 -12.12 10.05 -7.34
C LEU A 251 -13.12 9.40 -8.31
N ASN A 252 -13.53 10.07 -9.39
CA ASN A 252 -14.33 9.44 -10.44
C ASN A 252 -13.58 8.35 -11.20
N HIS A 253 -12.28 8.50 -11.41
CA HIS A 253 -11.45 7.44 -11.99
C HIS A 253 -11.46 6.17 -11.13
N MET A 254 -11.26 6.33 -9.83
CA MET A 254 -11.08 5.20 -8.90
C MET A 254 -12.38 4.60 -8.39
N TYR A 255 -13.41 5.41 -8.15
CA TYR A 255 -14.67 5.00 -7.53
C TYR A 255 -15.87 5.15 -8.46
N GLY A 256 -15.88 6.19 -9.31
CA GLY A 256 -17.00 6.49 -10.20
C GLY A 256 -16.99 5.73 -11.52
N GLY A 257 -15.87 5.13 -11.91
CA GLY A 257 -15.69 4.46 -13.20
C GLY A 257 -15.89 5.40 -14.40
N SER A 258 -15.57 6.70 -14.25
CA SER A 258 -15.74 7.70 -15.32
C SER A 258 -14.63 8.76 -15.30
N ASP A 259 -14.37 9.42 -16.43
CA ASP A 259 -13.46 10.57 -16.54
C ASP A 259 -14.16 11.93 -16.28
N ALA A 260 -15.39 11.90 -15.79
CA ALA A 260 -16.16 13.11 -15.58
C ALA A 260 -15.67 13.89 -14.34
N ASP A 261 -15.88 15.20 -14.35
CA ASP A 261 -15.68 16.06 -13.19
C ASP A 261 -17.02 16.29 -12.47
N ASN A 262 -17.40 15.34 -11.61
CA ASN A 262 -18.65 15.36 -10.86
C ASN A 262 -18.49 14.71 -9.47
N TRP A 263 -19.57 14.68 -8.68
CA TRP A 263 -19.54 14.24 -7.29
C TRP A 263 -19.76 12.73 -7.05
N VAL A 264 -19.96 11.93 -8.10
CA VAL A 264 -20.32 10.51 -7.95
C VAL A 264 -19.23 9.72 -7.22
N GLY A 265 -18.00 9.79 -7.72
CA GLY A 265 -16.84 9.14 -7.13
C GLY A 265 -16.52 9.64 -5.71
N PHE A 266 -16.78 10.92 -5.43
CA PHE A 266 -16.64 11.49 -4.09
C PHE A 266 -17.57 10.81 -3.07
N TRP A 267 -18.85 10.63 -3.40
CA TRP A 267 -19.79 9.99 -2.48
C TRP A 267 -19.48 8.51 -2.25
N PHE A 268 -19.04 7.80 -3.28
CA PHE A 268 -18.56 6.42 -3.12
C PHE A 268 -17.29 6.35 -2.25
N PHE A 269 -16.36 7.29 -2.42
CA PHE A 269 -15.18 7.40 -1.55
C PHE A 269 -15.57 7.72 -0.10
N ALA A 270 -16.47 8.66 0.13
CA ALA A 270 -16.95 8.99 1.48
C ALA A 270 -17.60 7.77 2.16
N ALA A 271 -18.44 7.04 1.44
CA ALA A 271 -19.05 5.80 1.94
C ALA A 271 -17.99 4.73 2.26
N SER A 272 -16.96 4.61 1.40
CA SER A 272 -15.87 3.66 1.61
C SER A 272 -15.08 3.97 2.90
N LEU A 273 -14.81 5.26 3.18
CA LEU A 273 -14.18 5.70 4.42
C LEU A 273 -15.02 5.36 5.66
N VAL A 274 -16.34 5.58 5.59
CA VAL A 274 -17.24 5.21 6.70
C VAL A 274 -17.16 3.71 6.98
N ILE A 275 -17.20 2.87 5.96
CA ILE A 275 -17.07 1.40 6.11
C ILE A 275 -15.72 1.04 6.75
N ILE A 276 -14.62 1.65 6.31
CA ILE A 276 -13.29 1.42 6.87
C ILE A 276 -13.23 1.83 8.34
N ILE A 277 -13.78 2.99 8.70
CA ILE A 277 -13.81 3.49 10.08
C ILE A 277 -14.63 2.55 10.97
N VAL A 278 -15.82 2.14 10.50
CA VAL A 278 -16.68 1.19 11.24
C VAL A 278 -15.93 -0.12 11.47
N ALA A 279 -15.29 -0.68 10.43
CA ALA A 279 -14.51 -1.91 10.57
C ALA A 279 -13.30 -1.74 11.50
N TRP A 280 -12.61 -0.61 11.44
CA TRP A 280 -11.47 -0.29 12.31
C TRP A 280 -11.88 -0.22 13.78
N VAL A 281 -13.03 0.41 14.09
CA VAL A 281 -13.61 0.47 15.44
C VAL A 281 -14.11 -0.91 15.87
N ALA A 282 -14.72 -1.66 14.94
CA ALA A 282 -15.22 -3.00 15.18
C ALA A 282 -14.11 -4.03 15.40
N ALA A 283 -12.89 -3.79 14.91
CA ALA A 283 -11.70 -4.64 15.11
C ALA A 283 -11.16 -4.57 16.56
N ARG A 284 -12.04 -4.73 17.55
CA ARG A 284 -11.73 -4.78 18.99
C ARG A 284 -11.89 -6.22 19.49
N PRO A 285 -11.15 -6.63 20.54
CA PRO A 285 -11.18 -8.01 21.04
C PRO A 285 -12.60 -8.55 21.31
N LEU A 286 -13.51 -7.71 21.80
CA LEU A 286 -14.90 -8.08 22.08
C LEU A 286 -15.62 -8.68 20.85
N LEU A 287 -15.38 -8.13 19.65
CA LEU A 287 -16.01 -8.57 18.41
C LEU A 287 -15.16 -9.58 17.64
N LEU A 288 -13.84 -9.54 17.80
CA LEU A 288 -12.93 -10.49 17.15
C LEU A 288 -12.97 -11.89 17.81
N ARG A 289 -13.22 -11.99 19.12
CA ARG A 289 -13.22 -13.27 19.85
C ARG A 289 -14.26 -14.28 19.30
N PRO A 290 -15.55 -13.92 19.10
CA PRO A 290 -16.52 -14.84 18.50
C PRO A 290 -16.10 -15.31 17.10
N ILE A 291 -15.59 -14.41 16.26
CA ILE A 291 -15.14 -14.75 14.90
C ILE A 291 -13.94 -15.71 14.96
N ALA A 292 -12.96 -15.42 15.81
CA ALA A 292 -11.79 -16.27 16.01
C ALA A 292 -12.18 -17.67 16.56
N SER A 293 -13.25 -17.75 17.35
CA SER A 293 -13.74 -19.01 17.91
C SER A 293 -14.28 -19.99 16.86
N LEU A 294 -14.65 -19.50 15.66
CA LEU A 294 -15.08 -20.35 14.55
C LEU A 294 -13.93 -21.24 14.01
N MET A 295 -12.68 -20.83 14.21
CA MET A 295 -11.50 -21.50 13.67
C MET A 295 -10.57 -22.09 14.74
N GLY A 296 -10.92 -21.94 16.02
CA GLY A 296 -10.06 -22.34 17.13
C GLY A 296 -10.61 -21.96 18.50
N THR A 297 -9.85 -22.24 19.54
CA THR A 297 -10.22 -21.87 20.92
C THR A 297 -9.57 -20.54 21.29
N VAL A 298 -10.34 -19.63 21.87
CA VAL A 298 -9.84 -18.34 22.37
C VAL A 298 -9.82 -18.36 23.89
N SER A 299 -8.64 -18.17 24.49
CA SER A 299 -8.51 -17.99 25.93
C SER A 299 -8.60 -16.52 26.31
N ARG A 300 -9.10 -16.27 27.53
CA ARG A 300 -8.89 -15.00 28.23
C ARG A 300 -7.40 -14.76 28.49
#